data_AF-A0A662G3G8-F1
#
_entry.id   AF-A0A662G3G8-F1
#
_cell.length_a   1.000
_cell.length_b   1.000
_cell.length_c   1.000
_cell.angle_alpha   90.00
_cell.angle_beta   90.00
_cell.angle_gamma   90.00
#
_symmetry.space_group_name_H-M   'P 1'
#
loop_
_entity.id
_entity.type
_entity.pdbx_description
1 polymer ?
#
loop_
_entity_poly.entity_id
_entity_poly.type
_entity_poly.pdbx_seq_one_letter_code
_entity_poly.pdbx_strand_id
1 'polypeptide(L)'
;MKYSILINSYTGHTAADFSLNNIAATSGRLDLVIRCIIATFYGNSHLRKNVDFYAVLNGPPNPPKVIRINGRKIKVLPNTEKEMARILYDILKGKEVSGFTLLNFSFSEILKNLYLEKYKFIYIIERGNDISKVNFSEKEKYLFILGDQKGLNKNDENILKKYNAKEVNLGPISYLTSHCIVILNNELCKKMIVNNDIYAGGGI
;
A
#
# COMPACT_ATOMS: atom_id res chain seq x y z
N MET A 1 -11.48 -4.25 -12.38
CA MET A 1 -11.20 -3.06 -11.53
C MET A 1 -9.70 -2.83 -11.35
N LYS A 2 -9.20 -1.59 -11.51
CA LYS A 2 -7.82 -1.20 -11.11
C LYS A 2 -7.88 -0.58 -9.71
N TYR A 3 -6.98 -0.96 -8.82
CA TYR A 3 -6.88 -0.34 -7.51
C TYR A 3 -5.44 -0.01 -7.15
N SER A 4 -5.28 0.78 -6.11
CA SER A 4 -3.97 1.10 -5.55
C SER A 4 -4.05 1.09 -4.04
N ILE A 5 -2.94 0.73 -3.41
CA ILE A 5 -2.79 0.77 -1.96
C ILE A 5 -1.79 1.86 -1.62
N LEU A 6 -2.12 2.70 -0.65
CA LEU A 6 -1.23 3.71 -0.12
C LEU A 6 -1.07 3.53 1.38
N ILE A 7 0.18 3.43 1.82
CA ILE A 7 0.57 3.41 3.23
C ILE A 7 1.26 4.72 3.56
N ASN A 8 0.79 5.41 4.60
CA ASN A 8 1.49 6.56 5.16
C ASN A 8 2.29 6.13 6.40
N SER A 9 3.62 6.13 6.29
CA SER A 9 4.54 5.80 7.38
C SER A 9 5.16 7.07 7.95
N TYR A 10 4.90 7.36 9.23
CA TYR A 10 5.43 8.56 9.88
C TYR A 10 6.90 8.43 10.24
N THR A 11 7.33 7.20 10.55
CA THR A 11 8.70 6.92 10.96
C THR A 11 9.57 6.35 9.84
N GLY A 12 8.97 5.91 8.72
CA GLY A 12 9.69 5.25 7.64
C GLY A 12 10.86 6.06 7.13
N HIS A 13 12.06 5.50 7.25
CA HIS A 13 13.32 6.20 6.98
C HIS A 13 13.49 6.53 5.49
N THR A 14 14.10 7.67 5.19
CA THR A 14 14.11 8.27 3.83
C THR A 14 15.50 8.29 3.17
N ALA A 15 16.48 7.62 3.76
CA ALA A 15 17.81 7.43 3.20
C ALA A 15 18.26 5.97 3.31
N ALA A 16 19.32 5.63 2.57
CA ALA A 16 19.92 4.30 2.56
C ALA A 16 21.15 4.24 3.47
N ASP A 17 20.93 4.42 4.76
CA ASP A 17 21.91 4.44 5.85
C ASP A 17 21.44 3.61 7.07
N PHE A 18 20.34 2.86 6.93
CA PHE A 18 19.86 1.89 7.92
C PHE A 18 20.52 0.52 7.76
N SER A 19 20.45 -0.31 8.82
CA SER A 19 21.00 -1.66 8.83
C SER A 19 20.04 -2.67 8.21
N LEU A 20 20.49 -3.40 7.20
CA LEU A 20 19.76 -4.52 6.59
C LEU A 20 19.61 -5.72 7.53
N ASN A 21 20.45 -5.83 8.56
CA ASN A 21 20.36 -6.90 9.57
C ASN A 21 19.42 -6.52 10.73
N ASN A 22 19.05 -5.24 10.85
CA ASN A 22 18.17 -4.75 11.92
C ASN A 22 17.21 -3.67 11.39
N ILE A 23 16.39 -4.06 10.41
CA ILE A 23 15.50 -3.16 9.68
C ILE A 23 14.53 -2.48 10.64
N ALA A 24 13.82 -3.25 11.48
CA ALA A 24 12.78 -2.70 12.35
C ALA A 24 13.29 -1.58 13.26
N ALA A 25 14.48 -1.74 13.86
CA ALA A 25 15.03 -0.77 14.79
C ALA A 25 15.71 0.42 14.11
N THR A 26 16.34 0.22 12.95
CA THR A 26 17.21 1.26 12.34
C THR A 26 16.60 1.98 11.15
N SER A 27 15.47 1.51 10.62
CA SER A 27 14.82 2.10 9.44
C SER A 27 13.48 2.79 9.76
N GLY A 28 13.17 3.00 11.04
CA GLY A 28 11.90 3.61 11.43
C GLY A 28 10.70 2.79 10.96
N ARG A 29 10.78 1.46 11.14
CA ARG A 29 9.74 0.48 10.80
C ARG A 29 9.49 0.23 9.31
N LEU A 30 10.52 0.28 8.45
CA LEU A 30 10.35 -0.20 7.06
C LEU A 30 10.00 -1.68 6.98
N ASP A 31 10.22 -2.49 8.04
CA ASP A 31 9.74 -3.88 8.12
C ASP A 31 8.21 -3.96 7.91
N LEU A 32 7.45 -2.99 8.44
CA LEU A 32 6.00 -2.88 8.21
C LEU A 32 5.70 -2.60 6.75
N VAL A 33 6.41 -1.64 6.13
CA VAL A 33 6.22 -1.29 4.72
C VAL A 33 6.54 -2.47 3.81
N ILE A 34 7.62 -3.20 4.10
CA ILE A 34 8.03 -4.41 3.38
C ILE A 34 6.94 -5.48 3.44
N ARG A 35 6.39 -5.77 4.62
CA ARG A 35 5.27 -6.72 4.75
C ARG A 35 4.04 -6.26 3.98
N CYS A 36 3.76 -4.96 3.93
CA CYS A 36 2.67 -4.41 3.14
C CYS A 36 2.89 -4.58 1.63
N ILE A 37 4.12 -4.41 1.14
CA ILE A 37 4.48 -4.64 -0.27
C ILE A 37 4.26 -6.12 -0.61
N ILE A 38 4.79 -7.04 0.21
CA ILE A 38 4.63 -8.48 0.00
C ILE A 38 3.13 -8.85 -0.02
N ALA A 39 2.37 -8.42 0.99
CA ALA A 39 0.93 -8.66 1.09
C ALA A 39 0.12 -8.07 -0.09
N THR A 40 0.60 -6.99 -0.70
CA THR A 40 -0.05 -6.35 -1.86
C THR A 40 0.09 -7.19 -3.12
N PHE A 41 1.30 -7.68 -3.41
CA PHE A 41 1.61 -8.27 -4.71
C PHE A 41 1.54 -9.79 -4.74
N TYR A 42 1.86 -10.49 -3.64
CA TYR A 42 1.83 -11.94 -3.64
C TYR A 42 0.40 -12.49 -3.50
N GLY A 43 -0.03 -13.27 -4.51
CA GLY A 43 -1.14 -14.21 -4.41
C GLY A 43 -0.64 -15.66 -4.36
N ASN A 44 -1.54 -16.64 -4.47
CA ASN A 44 -1.20 -18.07 -4.35
C ASN A 44 -0.17 -18.55 -5.39
N SER A 45 -0.29 -18.13 -6.66
CA SER A 45 0.54 -18.66 -7.76
C SER A 45 1.24 -17.60 -8.61
N HIS A 46 0.83 -16.33 -8.51
CA HIS A 46 1.32 -15.25 -9.37
C HIS A 46 1.33 -13.89 -8.65
N LEU A 47 2.12 -12.94 -9.17
CA LEU A 47 2.11 -11.55 -8.72
C LEU A 47 0.88 -10.80 -9.27
N ARG A 48 0.13 -10.10 -8.41
CA ARG A 48 -1.00 -9.25 -8.80
C ARG A 48 -0.52 -8.08 -9.65
N LYS A 49 -0.94 -8.04 -10.93
CA LYS A 49 -0.53 -6.99 -11.89
C LYS A 49 -1.49 -5.80 -11.96
N ASN A 50 -2.71 -5.92 -11.41
CA ASN A 50 -3.75 -4.90 -11.47
C ASN A 50 -3.75 -3.91 -10.28
N VAL A 51 -2.69 -3.93 -9.46
CA VAL A 51 -2.52 -3.08 -8.29
C VAL A 51 -1.23 -2.25 -8.41
N ASP A 52 -1.30 -0.98 -8.02
CA ASP A 52 -0.11 -0.16 -7.76
C ASP A 52 0.00 0.07 -6.23
N PHE A 53 1.22 0.16 -5.71
CA PHE A 53 1.49 0.39 -4.29
C PHE A 53 2.25 1.70 -4.10
N TYR A 54 1.92 2.44 -3.04
CA TYR A 54 2.56 3.68 -2.66
C TYR A 54 2.92 3.63 -1.17
N ALA A 55 4.20 3.75 -0.84
CA ALA A 55 4.64 4.00 0.53
C ALA A 55 5.11 5.44 0.66
N VAL A 56 4.38 6.25 1.43
CA VAL A 56 4.80 7.58 1.84
C VAL A 56 5.65 7.44 3.10
N LEU A 57 6.88 7.91 3.02
CA LEU A 57 7.90 7.82 4.06
C LEU A 57 8.19 9.23 4.58
N ASN A 58 7.91 9.46 5.87
CA ASN A 58 8.07 10.77 6.51
C ASN A 58 9.14 10.77 7.61
N GLY A 59 9.91 9.69 7.76
CA GLY A 59 11.02 9.61 8.69
C GLY A 59 12.26 10.37 8.22
N PRO A 60 13.20 10.67 9.12
CA PRO A 60 14.47 11.29 8.79
C PRO A 60 15.29 10.45 7.77
N PRO A 61 16.38 10.99 7.21
CA PRO A 61 16.85 12.37 7.32
C PRO A 61 16.22 13.34 6.30
N ASN A 62 15.65 12.84 5.20
CA ASN A 62 15.23 13.66 4.06
C ASN A 62 13.74 13.41 3.66
N PRO A 63 12.77 13.54 4.59
CA PRO A 63 11.36 13.42 4.24
C PRO A 63 10.86 14.65 3.46
N PRO A 64 9.79 14.52 2.67
CA PRO A 64 9.04 13.28 2.40
C PRO A 64 9.58 12.53 1.17
N LYS A 65 9.42 11.20 1.17
CA LYS A 65 9.65 10.35 0.00
C LYS A 65 8.43 9.47 -0.28
N VAL A 66 8.15 9.19 -1.55
CA VAL A 66 7.19 8.15 -1.93
C VAL A 66 7.90 7.09 -2.74
N ILE A 67 7.81 5.83 -2.29
CA ILE A 67 8.17 4.67 -3.09
C ILE A 67 6.90 4.19 -3.78
N ARG A 68 6.82 4.39 -5.10
CA ARG A 68 5.76 3.85 -5.95
C ARG A 68 6.23 2.53 -6.55
N ILE A 69 5.34 1.54 -6.54
CA ILE A 69 5.55 0.24 -7.18
C ILE A 69 4.40 0.00 -8.17
N ASN A 70 4.73 -0.17 -9.44
CA ASN A 70 3.76 -0.39 -10.51
C ASN A 70 3.61 -1.88 -10.78
N GLY A 71 2.48 -2.48 -10.40
CA GLY A 71 2.27 -3.92 -10.48
C GLY A 71 2.44 -4.50 -11.89
N ARG A 72 2.10 -3.74 -12.94
CA ARG A 72 2.28 -4.19 -14.34
C ARG A 72 3.73 -4.27 -14.77
N LYS A 73 4.61 -3.47 -14.17
CA LYS A 73 6.04 -3.38 -14.52
C LYS A 73 6.94 -4.27 -13.65
N ILE A 74 6.44 -4.79 -12.54
CA ILE A 74 7.18 -5.75 -11.72
C ILE A 74 7.29 -7.06 -12.51
N LYS A 75 8.51 -7.56 -12.74
CA LYS A 75 8.72 -8.91 -13.29
C LYS A 75 8.85 -9.94 -12.18
N VAL A 76 9.73 -9.66 -11.24
CA VAL A 76 10.00 -10.44 -10.04
C VAL A 76 9.94 -9.50 -8.85
N LEU A 77 9.33 -9.97 -7.78
CA LEU A 77 9.41 -9.37 -6.46
C LEU A 77 10.05 -10.45 -5.56
N PRO A 78 10.86 -10.09 -4.56
CA PRO A 78 11.24 -11.02 -3.49
C PRO A 78 10.09 -11.26 -2.50
N ASN A 79 9.96 -12.48 -1.99
CA ASN A 79 8.99 -12.85 -0.95
C ASN A 79 9.58 -12.78 0.47
N THR A 80 10.88 -12.54 0.60
CA THR A 80 11.55 -12.42 1.89
C THR A 80 11.69 -10.96 2.31
N GLU A 81 11.54 -10.68 3.61
CA GLU A 81 11.69 -9.32 4.12
C GLU A 81 13.10 -8.76 3.85
N LYS A 82 14.13 -9.61 3.97
CA LYS A 82 15.53 -9.22 3.80
C LYS A 82 15.86 -8.79 2.37
N GLU A 83 15.40 -9.53 1.36
CA GLU A 83 15.63 -9.18 -0.04
C GLU A 83 14.81 -7.95 -0.44
N MET A 84 13.57 -7.85 0.03
CA MET A 84 12.78 -6.63 -0.16
C MET A 84 13.44 -5.41 0.48
N ALA A 85 14.02 -5.55 1.68
CA ALA A 85 14.78 -4.47 2.31
C ALA A 85 15.98 -4.05 1.48
N ARG A 86 16.67 -5.00 0.84
CA ARG A 86 17.80 -4.70 -0.06
C ARG A 86 17.34 -3.87 -1.25
N ILE A 87 16.18 -4.19 -1.84
CA ILE A 87 15.57 -3.41 -2.93
C ILE A 87 15.23 -1.99 -2.46
N LEU A 88 14.55 -1.84 -1.31
CA LEU A 88 14.22 -0.51 -0.79
C LEU A 88 15.48 0.31 -0.50
N TYR A 89 16.52 -0.31 0.04
CA TYR A 89 17.82 0.32 0.25
C TYR A 89 18.45 0.81 -1.07
N ASP A 90 18.43 -0.01 -2.12
CA ASP A 90 18.94 0.36 -3.43
C ASP A 90 18.14 1.51 -4.07
N ILE A 91 16.81 1.51 -3.93
CA ILE A 91 15.94 2.60 -4.40
C ILE A 91 16.27 3.89 -3.66
N LEU A 92 16.45 3.83 -2.33
CA LEU A 92 16.81 5.00 -1.52
C LEU A 92 18.24 5.49 -1.78
N LYS A 93 19.13 4.66 -2.34
CA LYS A 93 20.42 5.09 -2.93
C LYS A 93 20.26 5.78 -4.30
N GLY A 94 19.07 5.79 -4.88
CA GLY A 94 18.80 6.32 -6.21
C GLY A 94 19.06 5.32 -7.35
N LYS A 95 19.22 4.03 -7.06
CA LYS A 95 19.34 3.01 -8.11
C LYS A 95 18.00 2.77 -8.79
N GLU A 96 18.05 2.58 -10.09
CA GLU A 96 16.89 2.18 -10.86
C GLU A 96 16.55 0.70 -10.61
N VAL A 97 15.31 0.44 -10.22
CA VAL A 97 14.77 -0.92 -10.06
C VAL A 97 13.48 -1.03 -10.85
N SER A 98 13.38 -2.03 -11.74
CA SER A 98 12.23 -2.19 -12.63
C SER A 98 10.92 -2.25 -11.87
N GLY A 99 9.98 -1.37 -12.22
CA GLY A 99 8.66 -1.28 -11.60
C GLY A 99 8.61 -0.43 -10.33
N PHE A 100 9.75 0.08 -9.84
CA PHE A 100 9.81 0.99 -8.71
C PHE A 100 10.10 2.42 -9.18
N THR A 101 9.63 3.41 -8.43
CA THR A 101 9.91 4.82 -8.66
C THR A 101 9.99 5.54 -7.32
N LEU A 102 11.06 6.30 -7.10
CA LEU A 102 11.21 7.18 -5.95
C LEU A 102 10.75 8.59 -6.33
N LEU A 103 9.86 9.16 -5.53
CA LEU A 103 9.30 10.50 -5.74
C LEU A 103 9.53 11.35 -4.49
N ASN A 104 9.70 12.66 -4.66
CA ASN A 104 9.79 13.63 -3.57
C ASN A 104 8.42 14.29 -3.36
N PHE A 105 7.44 13.51 -2.91
CA PHE A 105 6.08 14.00 -2.65
C PHE A 105 5.69 13.74 -1.19
N SER A 106 4.97 14.69 -0.61
CA SER A 106 4.24 14.54 0.63
C SER A 106 2.97 13.69 0.45
N PHE A 107 2.37 13.28 1.57
CA PHE A 107 1.06 12.62 1.59
C PHE A 107 -0.02 13.43 0.86
N SER A 108 -0.07 14.75 1.07
CA SER A 108 -1.05 15.64 0.42
C SER A 108 -0.85 15.70 -1.11
N GLU A 109 0.40 15.80 -1.56
CA GLU A 109 0.73 15.90 -2.98
C GLU A 109 0.43 14.61 -3.74
N ILE A 110 0.77 13.44 -3.18
CA ILE A 110 0.46 12.17 -3.83
C ILE A 110 -1.05 11.93 -3.89
N LEU A 111 -1.80 12.30 -2.83
CA LEU A 111 -3.26 12.25 -2.87
C LEU A 111 -3.83 13.18 -3.92
N LYS A 112 -3.35 14.43 -4.03
CA LYS A 112 -3.79 15.35 -5.08
C LYS A 112 -3.60 14.74 -6.49
N ASN A 113 -2.44 14.15 -6.76
CA ASN A 113 -2.16 13.52 -8.05
C ASN A 113 -3.11 12.34 -8.33
N LEU A 114 -3.31 11.45 -7.35
CA LEU A 114 -4.21 10.31 -7.51
C LEU A 114 -5.68 10.74 -7.66
N TYR A 115 -6.09 11.81 -6.98
CA TYR A 115 -7.42 12.39 -7.16
C TYR A 115 -7.63 12.93 -8.59
N LEU A 116 -6.64 13.64 -9.14
CA LEU A 116 -6.67 14.10 -10.53
C LEU A 116 -6.72 12.94 -11.53
N GLU A 117 -6.09 11.81 -11.21
CA GLU A 117 -6.19 10.55 -11.97
C GLU A 117 -7.54 9.80 -11.82
N LYS A 118 -8.51 10.43 -11.13
CA LYS A 118 -9.88 9.96 -10.89
C LYS A 118 -9.96 8.74 -9.97
N TYR A 119 -9.03 8.60 -9.03
CA TYR A 119 -9.16 7.61 -7.96
C TYR A 119 -10.21 8.03 -6.94
N LYS A 120 -11.07 7.10 -6.55
CA LYS A 120 -11.95 7.21 -5.39
C LYS A 120 -11.23 6.73 -4.15
N PHE A 121 -11.27 7.53 -3.08
CA PHE A 121 -10.48 7.24 -1.88
C PHE A 121 -11.29 6.43 -0.88
N ILE A 122 -10.69 5.37 -0.39
CA ILE A 122 -11.22 4.49 0.65
C ILE A 122 -10.22 4.49 1.79
N TYR A 123 -10.62 5.03 2.95
CA TYR A 123 -9.79 4.99 4.14
C TYR A 123 -10.13 3.74 4.96
N ILE A 124 -9.15 2.87 5.16
CA ILE A 124 -9.31 1.68 6.00
C ILE A 124 -9.13 2.07 7.47
N ILE A 125 -10.22 2.00 8.23
CA ILE A 125 -10.27 2.36 9.66
C ILE A 125 -11.39 1.58 10.36
N GLU A 126 -11.16 1.20 11.62
CA GLU A 126 -12.05 0.34 12.42
C GLU A 126 -13.47 0.89 12.56
N ARG A 127 -13.62 2.21 12.69
CA ARG A 127 -14.92 2.88 12.82
C ARG A 127 -15.68 3.05 11.49
N GLY A 128 -15.11 2.60 10.38
CA GLY A 128 -15.72 2.70 9.06
C GLY A 128 -16.90 1.74 8.85
N ASN A 129 -17.47 1.77 7.65
CA ASN A 129 -18.50 0.79 7.26
C ASN A 129 -17.87 -0.55 6.89
N ASP A 130 -18.53 -1.65 7.19
CA ASP A 130 -18.07 -2.99 6.80
C ASP A 130 -17.86 -3.08 5.27
N ILE A 131 -16.65 -3.49 4.85
CA ILE A 131 -16.28 -3.65 3.43
C ILE A 131 -17.21 -4.60 2.66
N SER A 132 -17.78 -5.61 3.33
CA SER A 132 -18.69 -6.56 2.70
C SER A 132 -19.92 -5.85 2.13
N LYS A 133 -20.37 -4.77 2.78
CA LYS A 133 -21.52 -3.94 2.39
C LYS A 133 -21.17 -2.85 1.36
N VAL A 134 -19.89 -2.69 1.02
CA VAL A 134 -19.44 -1.71 0.03
C VAL A 134 -19.46 -2.34 -1.37
N ASN A 135 -20.12 -1.66 -2.30
CA ASN A 135 -20.09 -2.02 -3.71
C ASN A 135 -18.97 -1.27 -4.41
N PHE A 136 -18.13 -2.02 -5.12
CA PHE A 136 -17.05 -1.48 -5.94
C PHE A 136 -17.38 -1.69 -7.42
N SER A 137 -17.35 -0.62 -8.20
CA SER A 137 -17.59 -0.65 -9.64
C SER A 137 -16.30 -0.96 -10.40
N GLU A 138 -16.36 -1.88 -11.35
CA GLU A 138 -15.18 -2.28 -12.11
C GLU A 138 -14.63 -1.19 -13.03
N LYS A 139 -15.48 -0.24 -13.40
CA LYS A 139 -15.16 0.91 -14.26
C LYS A 139 -14.40 2.01 -13.52
N GLU A 140 -14.33 1.92 -12.19
CA GLU A 140 -13.72 2.94 -11.34
C GLU A 140 -12.32 2.54 -10.87
N LYS A 141 -11.55 3.54 -10.45
CA LYS A 141 -10.25 3.35 -9.80
C LYS A 141 -10.40 3.63 -8.32
N TYR A 142 -9.87 2.76 -7.47
CA TYR A 142 -9.92 2.94 -6.01
C TYR A 142 -8.54 3.05 -5.41
N LEU A 143 -8.38 3.97 -4.48
CA LEU A 143 -7.18 4.11 -3.65
C LEU A 143 -7.55 3.71 -2.23
N PHE A 144 -6.99 2.61 -1.75
CA PHE A 144 -7.13 2.15 -0.38
C PHE A 144 -5.98 2.74 0.44
N ILE A 145 -6.32 3.57 1.41
CA ILE A 145 -5.37 4.29 2.27
C ILE A 145 -5.34 3.61 3.63
N LEU A 146 -4.14 3.32 4.13
CA LEU A 146 -3.92 2.81 5.48
C LEU A 146 -2.79 3.60 6.16
N GLY A 147 -2.88 3.69 7.49
CA GLY A 147 -1.80 4.22 8.32
C GLY A 147 -0.73 3.16 8.65
N ASP A 148 0.31 3.60 9.35
CA ASP A 148 1.30 2.72 9.97
C ASP A 148 0.77 2.10 11.28
N GLN A 149 1.66 1.62 12.14
CA GLN A 149 1.30 1.01 13.43
C GLN A 149 0.47 1.90 14.38
N LYS A 150 0.40 3.22 14.16
CA LYS A 150 -0.40 4.16 14.96
C LYS A 150 -1.67 4.64 14.25
N GLY A 151 -1.89 4.25 12.99
CA GLY A 151 -2.94 4.83 12.16
C GLY A 151 -2.58 6.23 11.64
N LEU A 152 -3.51 6.89 10.96
CA LEU A 152 -3.30 8.27 10.48
C LEU A 152 -3.49 9.28 11.62
N ASN A 153 -2.75 10.37 11.58
CA ASN A 153 -2.99 11.50 12.48
C ASN A 153 -4.22 12.33 12.02
N LYS A 154 -4.72 13.20 12.91
CA LYS A 154 -5.89 14.04 12.64
C LYS A 154 -5.73 14.97 11.43
N ASN A 155 -4.51 15.45 11.15
CA ASN A 155 -4.26 16.34 10.01
C ASN A 155 -4.44 15.58 8.69
N ASP A 156 -3.90 14.37 8.60
CA ASP A 156 -4.00 13.51 7.42
C ASP A 156 -5.44 13.00 7.23
N GLU A 157 -6.15 12.66 8.31
CA GLU A 157 -7.58 12.36 8.23
C GLU A 157 -8.40 13.55 7.69
N ASN A 158 -8.07 14.78 8.09
CA ASN A 158 -8.73 15.97 7.58
C ASN A 158 -8.44 16.21 6.09
N ILE A 159 -7.26 15.83 5.58
CA ILE A 159 -6.97 15.84 4.15
C ILE A 159 -7.88 14.83 3.43
N LEU A 160 -8.04 13.61 3.96
CA LEU A 160 -8.91 12.60 3.38
C LEU A 160 -10.38 13.03 3.32
N LYS A 161 -10.88 13.74 4.34
CA LYS A 161 -12.23 14.32 4.34
C LYS A 161 -12.45 15.31 3.20
N LYS A 162 -11.46 16.15 2.88
CA LYS A 162 -11.54 17.10 1.74
C LYS A 162 -11.71 16.39 0.39
N TYR A 163 -11.23 15.16 0.27
CA TYR A 163 -11.38 14.33 -0.93
C TYR A 163 -12.59 13.38 -0.86
N ASN A 164 -13.49 13.55 0.11
CA ASN A 164 -14.64 12.68 0.34
C ASN A 164 -14.25 11.19 0.45
N ALA A 165 -13.14 10.89 1.12
CA ALA A 165 -12.71 9.52 1.33
C ALA A 165 -13.76 8.75 2.14
N LYS A 166 -14.17 7.57 1.63
CA LYS A 166 -15.12 6.71 2.33
C LYS A 166 -14.38 5.88 3.36
N GLU A 167 -14.84 5.94 4.61
CA GLU A 167 -14.29 5.14 5.70
C GLU A 167 -14.88 3.73 5.68
N VAL A 168 -14.00 2.72 5.70
CA VAL A 168 -14.33 1.31 5.56
C VAL A 168 -13.53 0.49 6.58
N ASN A 169 -14.18 -0.46 7.25
CA ASN A 169 -13.53 -1.40 8.14
C ASN A 169 -13.39 -2.79 7.48
N LEU A 170 -12.50 -3.62 8.02
CA LEU A 170 -12.24 -5.00 7.55
C LEU A 170 -12.64 -6.05 8.59
N GLY A 171 -13.35 -5.64 9.64
CA GLY A 171 -13.68 -6.48 10.78
C GLY A 171 -13.71 -5.71 12.11
N PRO A 172 -14.06 -6.39 13.21
CA PRO A 172 -14.30 -5.76 14.52
C PRO A 172 -13.04 -5.52 15.34
N ILE A 173 -11.87 -6.03 14.93
CA ILE A 173 -10.62 -5.90 15.69
C ILE A 173 -9.57 -5.13 14.89
N SER A 174 -8.60 -4.56 15.60
CA SER A 174 -7.44 -3.91 14.98
C SER A 174 -6.44 -4.97 14.50
N TYR A 175 -5.92 -4.77 13.28
CA TYR A 175 -4.98 -5.70 12.64
C TYR A 175 -3.69 -4.96 12.26
N LEU A 176 -2.62 -5.74 12.02
CA LEU A 176 -1.44 -5.22 11.34
C LEU A 176 -1.83 -4.72 9.94
N THR A 177 -1.25 -3.60 9.50
CA THR A 177 -1.51 -3.02 8.17
C THR A 177 -1.35 -4.02 7.03
N SER A 178 -0.38 -4.94 7.13
CA SER A 178 -0.19 -6.02 6.16
C SER A 178 -1.35 -7.02 6.15
N HIS A 179 -1.92 -7.36 7.32
CA HIS A 179 -3.09 -8.24 7.41
C HIS A 179 -4.34 -7.55 6.85
N CYS A 180 -4.50 -6.24 7.09
CA CYS A 180 -5.55 -5.46 6.44
C CYS A 180 -5.46 -5.57 4.91
N ILE A 181 -4.25 -5.50 4.34
CA ILE A 181 -4.06 -5.68 2.88
C ILE A 181 -4.46 -7.10 2.43
N VAL A 182 -4.09 -8.14 3.17
CA VAL A 182 -4.47 -9.52 2.84
C VAL A 182 -6.00 -9.68 2.84
N ILE A 183 -6.67 -9.21 3.89
CA ILE A 183 -8.13 -9.27 4.03
C ILE A 183 -8.80 -8.45 2.92
N LEU A 184 -8.32 -7.23 2.67
CA LEU A 184 -8.81 -6.38 1.58
C LEU A 184 -8.69 -7.10 0.23
N ASN A 185 -7.53 -7.68 -0.07
CA ASN A 185 -7.32 -8.42 -1.31
C ASN A 185 -8.29 -9.60 -1.43
N ASN A 186 -8.55 -10.34 -0.35
CA ASN A 186 -9.53 -11.42 -0.31
C ASN A 186 -10.96 -10.93 -0.62
N GLU A 187 -11.39 -9.84 0.04
CA GLU A 187 -12.72 -9.26 -0.18
C GLU A 187 -12.91 -8.71 -1.60
N LEU A 188 -11.88 -8.07 -2.16
CA LEU A 188 -11.89 -7.64 -3.55
C LEU A 188 -11.92 -8.82 -4.52
N CYS A 189 -11.18 -9.90 -4.24
CA CYS A 189 -11.21 -11.11 -5.07
C CYS A 189 -12.60 -11.74 -5.08
N LYS A 190 -13.25 -11.91 -3.92
CA LYS A 190 -14.62 -12.44 -3.83
C LYS A 190 -15.59 -11.62 -4.67
N LYS A 191 -15.51 -10.30 -4.59
CA LYS A 191 -16.38 -9.39 -5.36
C LYS A 191 -16.10 -9.43 -6.86
N MET A 192 -14.84 -9.61 -7.27
CA MET A 192 -14.46 -9.78 -8.68
C MET A 192 -14.90 -11.13 -9.25
N ILE A 193 -14.81 -12.22 -8.46
CA ILE A 193 -15.29 -13.55 -8.86
C ILE A 193 -16.81 -13.54 -9.11
N VAL A 194 -17.57 -12.83 -8.27
CA VAL A 194 -19.03 -12.69 -8.43
C VAL A 194 -19.42 -11.94 -9.72
N ASN A 195 -18.53 -11.12 -10.30
CA ASN A 195 -18.78 -10.34 -11.51
C ASN A 195 -18.24 -10.97 -12.82
N ASN A 196 -17.70 -12.20 -12.77
CA ASN A 196 -17.02 -12.95 -13.84
C ASN A 196 -15.71 -12.33 -14.38
N ASP A 197 -14.57 -12.77 -13.81
CA ASP A 197 -13.39 -13.23 -14.56
C ASP A 197 -12.31 -13.81 -13.60
N ILE A 198 -12.04 -15.10 -13.77
CA ILE A 198 -10.80 -15.88 -13.58
C ILE A 198 -9.89 -15.55 -12.35
N TYR A 199 -10.00 -16.39 -11.31
CA TYR A 199 -8.86 -16.96 -10.58
C TYR A 199 -9.15 -18.43 -10.24
N ALA A 200 -9.62 -19.22 -11.21
CA ALA A 200 -9.61 -20.68 -11.10
C ALA A 200 -8.21 -21.15 -11.54
N GLY A 201 -7.29 -21.31 -10.59
CA GLY A 201 -5.92 -21.71 -10.92
C GLY A 201 -4.97 -21.75 -9.73
N GLY A 202 -5.02 -22.85 -8.99
CA GLY A 202 -3.98 -23.26 -8.05
C GLY A 202 -4.52 -23.54 -6.66
N GLY A 203 -4.34 -24.79 -6.23
CA GLY A 203 -4.90 -25.40 -5.02
C GLY A 203 -4.83 -24.54 -3.75
N ILE A 204 -5.85 -24.73 -2.93
CA ILE A 204 -5.78 -24.56 -1.49
C ILE A 204 -5.30 -25.89 -0.91
#